data_AF-A0A7K3ZZ00-F1
#
_entry.id   AF-A0A7K3ZZ00-F1
#
_cell.length_a   1.000
_cell.length_b   1.000
_cell.length_c   1.000
_cell.angle_alpha   90.00
_cell.angle_beta   90.00
_cell.angle_gamma   90.00
#
_symmetry.space_group_name_H-M   'P 1'
#
loop_
_entity.id
_entity.type
_entity.pdbx_description
1 polymer ?
#
loop_
_entity_poly.entity_id
_entity_poly.type
_entity_poly.pdbx_seq_one_letter_code
_entity_poly.pdbx_strand_id
1 'polypeptide(L)'
;HRDLFPEKLQLIDRAIRLASNDRSPDYPNYVRENSLEIYQALIAGGNVSEEDAAILSASRIFLEEAGTYGPNLDSSVSASDTWENDSKLGNLFIARMSYIYGDGIWSSKLSSGRDLSALQRDLLRSNLAGVEAAAHHTNSNLYGFIDNDDVYQYLGGIGMAVRTVTGKTPDMYVTDAVDPDRSSVSSLHDFFSRELRSRYYNPQWMKGMMEQGYSGAREMDRFAEYLWGWETTVPDLVSENTWSEVDEIYVQDKYQMGLKDFFDESNPWAAQSLTGRLLETSRKDRWHPTEEVKQELVERYEQSVQDYGVTCCHHTCGNLALQEYMQGVLPTQDSHSSRSSSPPSESKPSSSSSSHHHKPSAGKESPPQNQTQSEGYGKGLPRAAQPDSSSCEVEGFVMEAVEAKSAPTGSSAAPMIALGLVFTALLMIWMGFHRRV
;
A
#
# COMPACT_ATOMS: atom_id res chain seq x y z
N HIS A 1 -16.50 6.64 1.79
CA HIS A 1 -17.98 6.56 1.67
C HIS A 1 -18.68 6.71 3.02
N ARG A 2 -18.41 5.82 3.99
CA ARG A 2 -18.95 5.86 5.36
C ARG A 2 -19.05 7.26 5.97
N ASP A 3 -17.94 8.01 5.95
CA ASP A 3 -17.82 9.26 6.72
C ASP A 3 -18.46 10.47 6.03
N LEU A 4 -18.55 10.46 4.69
CA LEU A 4 -19.08 11.58 3.91
C LEU A 4 -20.53 11.39 3.47
N PHE A 5 -20.96 10.15 3.29
CA PHE A 5 -22.29 9.81 2.74
C PHE A 5 -23.00 8.72 3.56
N PRO A 6 -23.06 8.82 4.90
CA PRO A 6 -23.69 7.81 5.75
C PRO A 6 -25.16 7.56 5.39
N GLU A 7 -25.89 8.62 5.02
CA GLU A 7 -27.29 8.55 4.61
C GLU A 7 -27.50 7.79 3.30
N LYS A 8 -26.50 7.78 2.40
CA LYS A 8 -26.55 6.99 1.17
C LYS A 8 -26.40 5.50 1.47
N LEU A 9 -25.51 5.13 2.40
CA LEU A 9 -25.40 3.74 2.85
C LEU A 9 -26.71 3.25 3.46
N GLN A 10 -27.35 4.05 4.32
CA GLN A 10 -28.65 3.73 4.90
C GLN A 10 -29.74 3.58 3.83
N LEU A 11 -29.76 4.46 2.82
CA LEU A 11 -30.73 4.38 1.72
C LEU A 11 -30.55 3.09 0.91
N ILE A 12 -29.32 2.71 0.60
CA ILE A 12 -29.01 1.47 -0.13
C ILE A 12 -29.41 0.25 0.70
N ASP A 13 -29.11 0.24 2.01
CA ASP A 13 -29.51 -0.86 2.91
C ASP A 13 -31.04 -0.99 3.00
N ARG A 14 -31.78 0.11 3.11
CA ARG A 14 -33.25 0.08 3.04
C ARG A 14 -33.76 -0.51 1.73
N ALA A 15 -33.13 -0.19 0.60
CA ALA A 15 -33.51 -0.76 -0.70
C ALA A 15 -33.23 -2.27 -0.77
N ILE A 16 -32.08 -2.72 -0.26
CA ILE A 16 -31.74 -4.15 -0.16
C ILE A 16 -32.76 -4.89 0.70
N ARG A 17 -33.09 -4.37 1.88
CA ARG A 17 -34.09 -4.97 2.79
C ARG A 17 -35.50 -4.97 2.21
N LEU A 18 -35.86 -3.94 1.43
CA LEU A 18 -37.12 -3.92 0.69
C LEU A 18 -37.15 -5.06 -0.34
N ALA A 19 -36.08 -5.20 -1.14
CA ALA A 19 -35.96 -6.25 -2.14
C ALA A 19 -35.94 -7.66 -1.52
N SER A 20 -35.25 -7.88 -0.40
CA SER A 20 -35.20 -9.20 0.27
C SER A 20 -36.57 -9.65 0.81
N ASN A 21 -37.45 -8.68 1.12
CA ASN A 21 -38.79 -8.94 1.65
C ASN A 21 -39.87 -9.10 0.58
N ASP A 22 -39.57 -8.78 -0.68
CA ASP A 22 -40.52 -8.93 -1.78
C ASP A 22 -40.77 -10.41 -2.09
N ARG A 23 -42.04 -10.82 -1.99
CA ARG A 23 -42.50 -12.21 -2.17
C ARG A 23 -43.21 -12.43 -3.50
N SER A 24 -43.11 -11.49 -4.44
CA SER A 24 -43.70 -11.66 -5.77
C SER A 24 -43.22 -12.97 -6.42
N PRO A 25 -44.15 -13.81 -6.93
CA PRO A 25 -43.78 -15.01 -7.68
C PRO A 25 -43.49 -14.72 -9.16
N ASP A 26 -43.63 -13.47 -9.62
CA ASP A 26 -43.61 -13.11 -11.03
C ASP A 26 -42.20 -13.16 -11.65
N TYR A 27 -41.15 -13.14 -10.82
CA TYR A 27 -39.75 -13.16 -11.23
C TYR A 27 -38.84 -13.80 -10.16
N PRO A 28 -37.68 -14.34 -10.54
CA PRO A 28 -36.66 -14.75 -9.57
C PRO A 28 -36.14 -13.54 -8.79
N ASN A 29 -35.96 -13.69 -7.49
CA ASN A 29 -35.47 -12.61 -6.61
C ASN A 29 -34.24 -13.11 -5.87
N TYR A 30 -33.08 -12.95 -6.51
CA TYR A 30 -31.80 -13.40 -5.97
C TYR A 30 -31.42 -12.71 -4.65
N VAL A 31 -31.88 -11.47 -4.40
CA VAL A 31 -31.64 -10.83 -3.09
C VAL A 31 -32.36 -11.61 -2.00
N ARG A 32 -33.63 -11.94 -2.22
CA ARG A 32 -34.44 -12.74 -1.28
C ARG A 32 -33.94 -14.16 -1.13
N GLU A 33 -33.65 -14.85 -2.22
CA GLU A 33 -33.19 -16.24 -2.22
C GLU A 33 -31.89 -16.37 -1.42
N ASN A 34 -30.89 -15.56 -1.72
CA ASN A 34 -29.62 -15.55 -1.00
C ASN A 34 -29.77 -15.11 0.47
N SER A 35 -30.65 -14.15 0.76
CA SER A 35 -30.97 -13.80 2.15
C SER A 35 -31.60 -14.97 2.90
N LEU A 36 -32.53 -15.70 2.29
CA LEU A 36 -33.17 -16.84 2.95
C LEU A 36 -32.16 -17.98 3.21
N GLU A 37 -31.25 -18.24 2.28
CA GLU A 37 -30.18 -19.23 2.45
C GLU A 37 -29.27 -18.87 3.63
N ILE A 38 -28.79 -17.62 3.69
CA ILE A 38 -27.98 -17.15 4.83
C ILE A 38 -28.77 -17.23 6.14
N TYR A 39 -30.05 -16.84 6.14
CA TYR A 39 -30.90 -16.95 7.33
C TYR A 39 -31.00 -18.39 7.81
N GLN A 40 -31.30 -19.34 6.92
CA GLN A 40 -31.42 -20.75 7.26
C GLN A 40 -30.11 -21.33 7.80
N ALA A 41 -28.97 -20.95 7.22
CA ALA A 41 -27.65 -21.36 7.70
C ALA A 41 -27.37 -20.83 9.13
N LEU A 42 -27.69 -19.55 9.40
CA LEU A 42 -27.52 -18.94 10.72
C LEU A 42 -28.38 -19.62 11.80
N ILE A 43 -29.65 -19.91 11.48
CA ILE A 43 -30.56 -20.61 12.39
C ILE A 43 -30.12 -22.05 12.63
N ALA A 44 -29.71 -22.78 11.59
CA ALA A 44 -29.22 -24.14 11.70
C ALA A 44 -27.95 -24.25 12.57
N GLY A 45 -27.12 -23.19 12.59
CA GLY A 45 -25.95 -23.10 13.47
C GLY A 45 -26.28 -22.97 14.97
N GLY A 46 -27.51 -22.60 15.33
CA GLY A 46 -28.03 -22.62 16.71
C GLY A 46 -27.50 -21.55 17.67
N ASN A 47 -26.55 -20.72 17.24
CA ASN A 47 -25.85 -19.74 18.07
C ASN A 47 -26.29 -18.28 17.83
N VAL A 48 -27.28 -18.07 16.96
CA VAL A 48 -27.76 -16.75 16.55
C VAL A 48 -29.26 -16.67 16.80
N SER A 49 -29.72 -15.59 17.41
CA SER A 49 -31.16 -15.36 17.63
C SER A 49 -31.89 -15.17 16.30
N GLU A 50 -33.19 -15.46 16.25
CA GLU A 50 -33.99 -15.21 15.04
C GLU A 50 -33.97 -13.74 14.60
N GLU A 51 -33.95 -12.82 15.58
CA GLU A 51 -33.85 -11.37 15.35
C GLU A 51 -32.52 -11.01 14.68
N ASP A 52 -31.39 -11.49 15.22
CA ASP A 52 -30.07 -11.19 14.66
C ASP A 52 -29.90 -11.88 13.29
N ALA A 53 -30.39 -13.11 13.13
CA ALA A 53 -30.36 -13.81 11.86
C ALA A 53 -31.15 -13.06 10.77
N ALA A 54 -32.31 -12.49 11.10
CA ALA A 54 -33.10 -11.68 10.19
C ALA A 54 -32.35 -10.39 9.77
N ILE A 55 -31.62 -9.76 10.69
CA ILE A 55 -30.81 -8.57 10.37
C ILE A 55 -29.63 -8.94 9.47
N LEU A 56 -28.84 -9.93 9.88
CA LEU A 56 -27.58 -10.34 9.24
C LEU A 56 -27.82 -10.91 7.83
N SER A 57 -28.87 -11.72 7.66
CA SER A 57 -29.18 -12.35 6.37
C SER A 57 -29.50 -11.37 5.24
N ALA A 58 -29.95 -10.16 5.55
CA ALA A 58 -30.22 -9.10 4.58
C ALA A 58 -29.08 -8.07 4.46
N SER A 59 -28.00 -8.21 5.23
CA SER A 59 -26.87 -7.27 5.18
C SER A 59 -25.98 -7.52 3.96
N ARG A 60 -25.73 -6.49 3.16
CA ARG A 60 -24.90 -6.54 1.94
C ARG A 60 -23.85 -5.43 1.82
N ILE A 61 -23.85 -4.47 2.74
CA ILE A 61 -22.93 -3.34 2.71
C ILE A 61 -21.83 -3.59 3.76
N PHE A 62 -20.63 -3.84 3.25
CA PHE A 62 -19.46 -4.23 4.01
C PHE A 62 -18.34 -3.21 3.79
N LEU A 63 -17.74 -2.73 4.87
CA LEU A 63 -16.63 -1.77 4.88
C LEU A 63 -15.66 -2.12 6.03
N GLU A 64 -14.66 -1.27 6.20
CA GLU A 64 -13.73 -1.29 7.32
C GLU A 64 -14.40 -0.99 8.66
N GLU A 65 -13.76 -1.37 9.75
CA GLU A 65 -14.17 -0.97 11.10
C GLU A 65 -14.28 0.55 11.21
N ALA A 66 -15.31 1.02 11.92
CA ALA A 66 -15.50 2.45 12.17
C ALA A 66 -14.25 3.10 12.78
N GLY A 67 -13.79 4.19 12.18
CA GLY A 67 -12.57 4.89 12.59
C GLY A 67 -11.29 4.34 11.95
N THR A 68 -11.38 3.26 11.17
CA THR A 68 -10.28 2.74 10.35
C THR A 68 -10.57 2.92 8.86
N TYR A 69 -9.54 2.76 8.03
CA TYR A 69 -9.55 2.99 6.59
C TYR A 69 -8.69 1.94 5.90
N GLY A 70 -9.08 1.57 4.68
CA GLY A 70 -8.30 0.68 3.82
C GLY A 70 -8.43 -0.80 4.20
N PRO A 71 -8.42 -1.70 3.19
CA PRO A 71 -8.22 -3.12 3.39
C PRO A 71 -6.85 -3.45 4.02
N ASN A 72 -5.90 -2.50 4.02
CA ASN A 72 -4.50 -2.64 4.44
C ASN A 72 -3.77 -3.73 3.67
N LEU A 73 -4.08 -3.84 2.38
CA LEU A 73 -3.41 -4.76 1.49
C LEU A 73 -2.13 -4.15 0.91
N ASP A 74 -1.99 -2.81 0.86
CA ASP A 74 -0.81 -2.08 0.40
C ASP A 74 0.50 -2.65 0.95
N SER A 75 0.75 -2.48 2.24
CA SER A 75 2.00 -2.89 2.88
C SER A 75 2.12 -4.42 2.94
N SER A 76 1.00 -5.13 3.05
CA SER A 76 0.95 -6.59 3.15
C SER A 76 1.32 -7.28 1.83
N VAL A 77 0.86 -6.74 0.71
CA VAL A 77 1.19 -7.19 -0.64
C VAL A 77 2.64 -6.85 -0.97
N SER A 78 3.10 -5.64 -0.63
CA SER A 78 4.47 -5.23 -0.89
C SER A 78 5.49 -6.07 -0.10
N ALA A 79 5.16 -6.45 1.15
CA ALA A 79 5.96 -7.32 2.02
C ALA A 79 5.87 -8.81 1.62
N SER A 80 6.25 -9.08 0.37
CA SER A 80 6.19 -10.36 -0.35
C SER A 80 6.96 -11.52 0.28
N ASP A 81 7.89 -11.26 1.20
CA ASP A 81 8.60 -12.24 2.01
C ASP A 81 7.81 -12.71 3.25
N THR A 82 6.72 -12.02 3.60
CA THR A 82 5.91 -12.35 4.79
C THR A 82 4.77 -13.34 4.51
N TRP A 83 4.63 -13.80 3.27
CA TRP A 83 3.58 -14.73 2.85
C TRP A 83 4.01 -15.60 1.67
N GLU A 84 3.59 -16.86 1.70
CA GLU A 84 3.77 -17.81 0.58
C GLU A 84 2.49 -18.13 -0.16
N ASN A 85 1.33 -17.91 0.48
CA ASN A 85 0.03 -18.25 -0.09
C ASN A 85 -0.90 -17.04 -0.03
N ASP A 86 -1.40 -16.63 -1.19
CA ASP A 86 -2.31 -15.50 -1.40
C ASP A 86 -3.58 -15.56 -0.52
N SER A 87 -4.01 -16.76 -0.09
CA SER A 87 -5.15 -16.91 0.82
C SER A 87 -4.94 -16.23 2.18
N LYS A 88 -3.69 -16.02 2.61
CA LYS A 88 -3.38 -15.22 3.82
C LYS A 88 -3.83 -13.77 3.62
N LEU A 89 -3.60 -13.19 2.45
CA LEU A 89 -4.03 -11.84 2.09
C LEU A 89 -5.55 -11.78 1.87
N GLY A 90 -6.15 -12.80 1.25
CA GLY A 90 -7.61 -12.86 1.12
C GLY A 90 -8.33 -12.95 2.46
N ASN A 91 -7.77 -13.69 3.42
CA ASN A 91 -8.26 -13.73 4.80
C ASN A 91 -8.07 -12.39 5.53
N LEU A 92 -6.99 -11.66 5.26
CA LEU A 92 -6.78 -10.30 5.77
C LEU A 92 -7.84 -9.34 5.24
N PHE A 93 -8.12 -9.37 3.94
CA PHE A 93 -9.20 -8.58 3.33
C PHE A 93 -10.54 -8.86 4.01
N ILE A 94 -10.92 -10.14 4.15
CA ILE A 94 -12.16 -10.53 4.83
C ILE A 94 -12.19 -10.01 6.26
N ALA A 95 -11.08 -10.12 7.00
CA ALA A 95 -11.01 -9.67 8.39
C ALA A 95 -11.13 -8.14 8.53
N ARG A 96 -10.62 -7.38 7.55
CA ARG A 96 -10.63 -5.91 7.56
C ARG A 96 -11.94 -5.34 7.03
N MET A 97 -12.55 -5.97 6.03
CA MET A 97 -13.72 -5.48 5.31
C MET A 97 -15.05 -6.08 5.78
N SER A 98 -15.07 -6.93 6.82
CA SER A 98 -16.30 -7.62 7.24
C SER A 98 -17.33 -6.75 7.96
N TYR A 99 -17.04 -5.47 8.23
CA TYR A 99 -17.90 -4.65 9.08
C TYR A 99 -19.12 -4.17 8.32
N ILE A 100 -20.30 -4.32 8.94
CA ILE A 100 -21.60 -4.10 8.32
C ILE A 100 -22.06 -2.67 8.56
N TYR A 101 -22.59 -2.05 7.51
CA TYR A 101 -23.17 -0.71 7.56
C TYR A 101 -24.57 -0.71 6.97
N GLY A 102 -25.48 0.06 7.56
CA GLY A 102 -26.86 0.12 7.06
C GLY A 102 -27.77 0.93 7.96
N ASP A 103 -29.07 0.83 7.71
CA ASP A 103 -30.08 1.47 8.52
C ASP A 103 -30.27 0.68 9.82
N GLY A 104 -29.81 1.25 10.94
CA GLY A 104 -29.86 0.60 12.26
C GLY A 104 -28.63 -0.25 12.64
N ILE A 105 -27.61 -0.35 11.78
CA ILE A 105 -26.33 -1.04 12.06
C ILE A 105 -25.13 -0.20 11.58
N TRP A 106 -24.12 -0.05 12.43
CA TRP A 106 -22.91 0.70 12.10
C TRP A 106 -21.66 -0.03 12.60
N SER A 107 -20.77 -0.38 11.67
CA SER A 107 -19.58 -1.21 11.89
C SER A 107 -19.94 -2.61 12.37
N SER A 108 -20.28 -2.79 13.65
CA SER A 108 -20.72 -4.06 14.23
C SER A 108 -21.87 -3.91 15.22
N LYS A 109 -22.30 -2.69 15.49
CA LYS A 109 -23.23 -2.38 16.56
C LYS A 109 -24.58 -1.96 16.00
N LEU A 110 -25.63 -2.56 16.53
CA LEU A 110 -26.99 -2.10 16.30
C LEU A 110 -27.25 -0.80 17.05
N SER A 111 -28.25 -0.02 16.63
CA SER A 111 -28.71 1.16 17.37
C SER A 111 -29.19 0.85 18.79
N SER A 112 -29.53 -0.41 19.07
CA SER A 112 -29.85 -0.91 20.41
C SER A 112 -28.62 -1.09 21.32
N GLY A 113 -27.41 -0.99 20.77
CA GLY A 113 -26.14 -1.24 21.47
C GLY A 113 -25.67 -2.70 21.43
N ARG A 114 -26.47 -3.62 20.87
CA ARG A 114 -26.07 -5.02 20.67
C ARG A 114 -24.90 -5.09 19.68
N ASP A 115 -23.86 -5.86 20.02
CA ASP A 115 -22.65 -6.03 19.21
C ASP A 115 -22.66 -7.39 18.50
N LEU A 116 -22.50 -7.36 17.18
CA LEU A 116 -22.52 -8.52 16.29
C LEU A 116 -21.13 -8.81 15.68
N SER A 117 -20.06 -8.18 16.21
CA SER A 117 -18.68 -8.29 15.71
C SER A 117 -18.21 -9.75 15.51
N ALA A 118 -18.61 -10.66 16.40
CA ALA A 118 -18.23 -12.06 16.35
C ALA A 118 -18.73 -12.82 15.09
N LEU A 119 -19.77 -12.31 14.42
CA LEU A 119 -20.45 -13.00 13.31
C LEU A 119 -20.06 -12.44 11.93
N GLN A 120 -19.32 -11.32 11.90
CA GLN A 120 -19.15 -10.53 10.69
C GLN A 120 -18.29 -11.18 9.62
N ARG A 121 -17.19 -11.80 10.03
CA ARG A 121 -16.26 -12.47 9.10
C ARG A 121 -16.94 -13.63 8.41
N ASP A 122 -17.67 -14.45 9.18
CA ASP A 122 -18.41 -15.59 8.63
C ASP A 122 -19.57 -15.11 7.76
N LEU A 123 -20.25 -14.03 8.14
CA LEU A 123 -21.29 -13.45 7.29
C LEU A 123 -20.72 -12.94 5.95
N LEU A 124 -19.59 -12.23 5.96
CA LEU A 124 -18.96 -11.78 4.72
C LEU A 124 -18.58 -12.98 3.85
N ARG A 125 -18.03 -14.06 4.43
CA ARG A 125 -17.75 -15.31 3.71
C ARG A 125 -18.99 -15.90 3.06
N SER A 126 -20.12 -15.96 3.76
CA SER A 126 -21.38 -16.46 3.21
C SER A 126 -21.87 -15.61 2.03
N ASN A 127 -21.68 -14.29 2.08
CA ASN A 127 -22.01 -13.42 0.95
C ASN A 127 -21.05 -13.64 -0.23
N LEU A 128 -19.74 -13.75 0.02
CA LEU A 128 -18.72 -13.97 -1.00
C LEU A 128 -18.87 -15.32 -1.71
N ALA A 129 -19.45 -16.33 -1.06
CA ALA A 129 -19.64 -17.66 -1.63
C ALA A 129 -20.53 -17.67 -2.90
N GLY A 130 -21.44 -16.70 -3.02
CA GLY A 130 -22.33 -16.53 -4.18
C GLY A 130 -21.91 -15.44 -5.15
N VAL A 131 -20.72 -14.85 -5.01
CA VAL A 131 -20.27 -13.77 -5.90
C VAL A 131 -19.76 -14.37 -7.20
N GLU A 132 -20.45 -14.07 -8.29
CA GLU A 132 -20.08 -14.47 -9.65
C GLU A 132 -19.32 -13.37 -10.41
N ALA A 133 -19.53 -12.10 -10.03
CA ALA A 133 -18.89 -10.96 -10.65
C ALA A 133 -18.52 -9.85 -9.66
N ALA A 134 -17.41 -9.14 -9.92
CA ALA A 134 -16.99 -7.95 -9.22
C ALA A 134 -16.76 -6.79 -10.21
N ALA A 135 -17.09 -5.56 -9.81
CA ALA A 135 -16.93 -4.40 -10.68
C ALA A 135 -16.39 -3.20 -9.91
N HIS A 136 -15.60 -2.36 -10.60
CA HIS A 136 -15.16 -1.06 -10.09
C HIS A 136 -15.47 0.05 -11.11
N HIS A 137 -15.69 1.25 -10.60
CA HIS A 137 -15.97 2.43 -11.41
C HIS A 137 -14.73 3.30 -11.59
N THR A 138 -14.52 3.84 -12.78
CA THR A 138 -13.50 4.85 -13.04
C THR A 138 -14.07 5.99 -13.88
N ASN A 139 -13.65 7.21 -13.54
CA ASN A 139 -14.09 8.45 -14.18
C ASN A 139 -12.97 9.50 -14.25
N SER A 140 -11.71 9.10 -14.05
CA SER A 140 -10.56 9.99 -14.00
C SER A 140 -9.72 9.88 -15.28
N ASN A 141 -9.35 11.01 -15.84
CA ASN A 141 -8.29 11.10 -16.86
C ASN A 141 -6.94 11.53 -16.27
N LEU A 142 -6.91 11.95 -15.00
CA LEU A 142 -5.72 12.46 -14.32
C LEU A 142 -4.79 11.30 -13.92
N TYR A 143 -5.34 10.36 -13.16
CA TYR A 143 -4.65 9.15 -12.72
C TYR A 143 -5.25 7.92 -13.40
N GLY A 144 -4.41 6.91 -13.64
CA GLY A 144 -4.83 5.61 -14.17
C GLY A 144 -5.53 4.73 -13.12
N PHE A 145 -6.19 3.68 -13.57
CA PHE A 145 -6.79 2.66 -12.71
C PHE A 145 -5.72 1.77 -12.04
N ILE A 146 -4.52 1.68 -12.61
CA ILE A 146 -3.36 0.97 -12.01
C ILE A 146 -2.29 1.94 -11.47
N ASP A 147 -2.64 3.22 -11.32
CA ASP A 147 -1.75 4.32 -10.92
C ASP A 147 -1.65 4.49 -9.40
N ASN A 148 -2.43 3.72 -8.65
CA ASN A 148 -2.42 3.72 -7.19
C ASN A 148 -2.70 2.30 -6.67
N ASP A 149 -2.52 2.16 -5.37
CA ASP A 149 -2.75 0.92 -4.65
C ASP A 149 -4.23 0.66 -4.35
N ASP A 150 -5.01 1.69 -4.06
CA ASP A 150 -6.43 1.56 -3.68
C ASP A 150 -7.21 0.63 -4.61
N VAL A 151 -7.10 0.79 -5.94
CA VAL A 151 -7.96 0.02 -6.86
C VAL A 151 -7.70 -1.49 -6.77
N TYR A 152 -6.44 -1.94 -6.73
CA TYR A 152 -6.17 -3.37 -6.53
C TYR A 152 -6.53 -3.80 -5.11
N GLN A 153 -6.34 -2.94 -4.11
CA GLN A 153 -6.70 -3.28 -2.73
C GLN A 153 -8.21 -3.54 -2.59
N TYR A 154 -9.07 -2.78 -3.28
CA TYR A 154 -10.53 -2.97 -3.25
C TYR A 154 -11.03 -3.97 -4.29
N LEU A 155 -10.84 -3.70 -5.59
CA LEU A 155 -11.37 -4.57 -6.66
C LEU A 155 -10.59 -5.89 -6.72
N GLY A 156 -9.27 -5.83 -6.72
CA GLY A 156 -8.44 -7.03 -6.67
C GLY A 156 -8.63 -7.79 -5.35
N GLY A 157 -8.67 -7.07 -4.22
CA GLY A 157 -8.88 -7.65 -2.90
C GLY A 157 -10.21 -8.39 -2.76
N ILE A 158 -11.32 -7.86 -3.29
CA ILE A 158 -12.59 -8.61 -3.29
C ILE A 158 -12.51 -9.85 -4.21
N GLY A 159 -11.85 -9.76 -5.36
CA GLY A 159 -11.59 -10.91 -6.24
C GLY A 159 -10.78 -12.02 -5.54
N MET A 160 -9.75 -11.63 -4.78
CA MET A 160 -8.95 -12.52 -3.94
C MET A 160 -9.77 -13.12 -2.78
N ALA A 161 -10.63 -12.33 -2.15
CA ALA A 161 -11.49 -12.79 -1.05
C ALA A 161 -12.52 -13.83 -1.53
N VAL A 162 -13.14 -13.61 -2.69
CA VAL A 162 -14.00 -14.60 -3.35
C VAL A 162 -13.19 -15.86 -3.67
N ARG A 163 -12.00 -15.73 -4.28
CA ARG A 163 -11.11 -16.88 -4.54
C ARG A 163 -10.73 -17.65 -3.28
N THR A 164 -10.54 -16.95 -2.16
CA THR A 164 -10.24 -17.58 -0.85
C THR A 164 -11.42 -18.39 -0.31
N VAL A 165 -12.66 -17.98 -0.62
CA VAL A 165 -13.88 -18.69 -0.17
C VAL A 165 -14.27 -19.82 -1.13
N THR A 166 -14.16 -19.60 -2.44
CA THR A 166 -14.73 -20.48 -3.47
C THR A 166 -13.68 -21.29 -4.24
N GLY A 167 -12.41 -20.92 -4.14
CA GLY A 167 -11.32 -21.46 -4.95
C GLY A 167 -11.20 -20.85 -6.35
N LYS A 168 -12.06 -19.88 -6.73
CA LYS A 168 -12.04 -19.25 -8.06
C LYS A 168 -12.19 -17.74 -7.98
N THR A 169 -11.50 -17.02 -8.85
CA THR A 169 -11.71 -15.57 -9.04
C THR A 169 -13.02 -15.36 -9.83
N PRO A 170 -13.89 -14.43 -9.41
CA PRO A 170 -15.13 -14.11 -10.12
C PRO A 170 -14.82 -13.37 -11.43
N ASP A 171 -15.81 -13.22 -12.31
CA ASP A 171 -15.65 -12.34 -13.46
C ASP A 171 -15.44 -10.90 -12.98
N MET A 172 -14.45 -10.20 -13.53
CA MET A 172 -14.09 -8.86 -13.07
C MET A 172 -14.32 -7.84 -14.18
N TYR A 173 -14.95 -6.71 -13.85
CA TYR A 173 -15.36 -5.68 -14.80
C TYR A 173 -14.94 -4.29 -14.36
N VAL A 174 -14.76 -3.42 -15.34
CA VAL A 174 -14.57 -1.98 -15.13
C VAL A 174 -15.70 -1.23 -15.81
N THR A 175 -16.37 -0.36 -15.04
CA THR A 175 -17.32 0.63 -15.58
C THR A 175 -16.54 1.93 -15.81
N ASP A 176 -16.24 2.21 -17.08
CA ASP A 176 -15.44 3.35 -17.52
C ASP A 176 -16.36 4.50 -17.93
N ALA A 177 -16.30 5.59 -17.18
CA ALA A 177 -17.00 6.85 -17.44
C ALA A 177 -16.03 8.03 -17.47
N VAL A 178 -14.78 7.81 -17.89
CA VAL A 178 -13.80 8.90 -18.10
C VAL A 178 -14.32 9.91 -19.12
N ASP A 179 -15.01 9.42 -20.15
CA ASP A 179 -15.85 10.23 -21.02
C ASP A 179 -17.33 9.99 -20.67
N PRO A 180 -18.02 10.99 -20.07
CA PRO A 180 -19.40 10.82 -19.64
C PRO A 180 -20.36 10.56 -20.82
N ASP A 181 -20.04 11.04 -22.01
CA ASP A 181 -20.86 10.82 -23.22
C ASP A 181 -20.61 9.44 -23.85
N ARG A 182 -19.55 8.74 -23.42
CA ARG A 182 -19.13 7.42 -23.94
C ARG A 182 -18.80 6.43 -22.83
N SER A 183 -19.69 6.35 -21.84
CA SER A 183 -19.56 5.35 -20.77
C SER A 183 -19.58 3.92 -21.32
N SER A 184 -18.71 3.05 -20.81
CA SER A 184 -18.61 1.66 -21.25
C SER A 184 -18.38 0.70 -20.10
N VAL A 185 -18.65 -0.58 -20.34
CA VAL A 185 -18.30 -1.68 -19.43
C VAL A 185 -17.42 -2.64 -20.20
N SER A 186 -16.26 -2.97 -19.64
CA SER A 186 -15.34 -3.96 -20.22
C SER A 186 -14.90 -4.95 -19.15
N SER A 187 -14.40 -6.11 -19.59
CA SER A 187 -13.68 -7.00 -18.69
C SER A 187 -12.47 -6.27 -18.10
N LEU A 188 -12.06 -6.67 -16.90
CA LEU A 188 -10.85 -6.15 -16.25
C LEU A 188 -9.63 -6.40 -17.14
N HIS A 189 -9.54 -7.57 -17.77
CA HIS A 189 -8.43 -7.92 -18.65
C HIS A 189 -8.31 -6.98 -19.87
N ASP A 190 -9.42 -6.68 -20.55
CA ASP A 190 -9.43 -5.77 -21.70
C ASP A 190 -9.09 -4.33 -21.29
N PHE A 191 -9.63 -3.89 -20.14
CA PHE A 191 -9.34 -2.57 -19.59
C PHE A 191 -7.86 -2.42 -19.23
N PHE A 192 -7.34 -3.38 -18.46
CA PHE A 192 -5.96 -3.42 -17.99
C PHE A 192 -4.95 -3.45 -19.16
N SER A 193 -5.21 -4.28 -20.16
CA SER A 193 -4.41 -4.38 -21.38
C SER A 193 -4.37 -3.07 -22.18
N ARG A 194 -5.48 -2.32 -22.22
CA ARG A 194 -5.56 -1.01 -22.88
C ARG A 194 -4.79 0.03 -22.09
N GLU A 195 -4.95 0.02 -20.77
CA GLU A 195 -4.30 0.98 -19.89
C GLU A 195 -2.77 0.89 -19.95
N LEU A 196 -2.21 -0.32 -19.78
CA LEU A 196 -0.78 -0.58 -19.92
C LEU A 196 -0.22 0.05 -21.20
N ARG A 197 -0.85 -0.23 -22.35
CA ARG A 197 -0.41 0.29 -23.66
C ARG A 197 -0.61 1.80 -23.81
N SER A 198 -1.64 2.36 -23.20
CA SER A 198 -1.96 3.79 -23.32
C SER A 198 -1.07 4.67 -22.44
N ARG A 199 -0.53 4.12 -21.34
CA ARG A 199 0.21 4.86 -20.31
C ARG A 199 1.59 4.27 -20.07
N TYR A 200 1.68 3.13 -19.40
CA TYR A 200 2.95 2.62 -18.86
C TYR A 200 3.88 2.00 -19.92
N TYR A 201 3.37 1.58 -21.06
CA TYR A 201 4.20 1.15 -22.20
C TYR A 201 4.32 2.25 -23.27
N ASN A 202 3.74 3.43 -23.03
CA ASN A 202 3.68 4.51 -23.99
C ASN A 202 4.90 5.44 -23.83
N PRO A 203 5.78 5.54 -24.83
CA PRO A 203 6.96 6.42 -24.75
C PRO A 203 6.60 7.91 -24.58
N GLN A 204 5.39 8.35 -24.96
CA GLN A 204 4.96 9.73 -24.72
C GLN A 204 4.68 10.01 -23.25
N TRP A 205 4.08 9.04 -22.54
CA TRP A 205 3.90 9.16 -21.09
C TRP A 205 5.25 9.14 -20.39
N MET A 206 6.14 8.22 -20.79
CA MET A 206 7.48 8.11 -20.23
C MET A 206 8.28 9.41 -20.42
N LYS A 207 8.23 10.00 -21.61
CA LYS A 207 8.86 11.29 -21.88
C LYS A 207 8.33 12.39 -20.95
N GLY A 208 7.01 12.46 -20.77
CA GLY A 208 6.40 13.42 -19.85
C GLY A 208 6.84 13.22 -18.40
N MET A 209 7.02 11.97 -17.96
CA MET A 209 7.58 11.65 -16.65
C MET A 209 9.06 12.07 -16.56
N MET A 210 9.87 11.82 -17.59
CA MET A 210 11.29 12.21 -17.59
C MET A 210 11.49 13.73 -17.43
N GLU A 211 10.58 14.54 -17.96
CA GLU A 211 10.58 16.00 -17.78
C GLU A 211 10.40 16.43 -16.30
N GLN A 212 9.95 15.53 -15.42
CA GLN A 212 9.71 15.77 -13.99
C GLN A 212 10.81 15.21 -13.07
N GLY A 213 11.94 14.76 -13.63
CA GLY A 213 13.12 14.31 -12.88
C GLY A 213 12.79 13.25 -11.83
N TYR A 214 13.18 13.50 -10.57
CA TYR A 214 12.99 12.59 -9.44
C TYR A 214 11.55 12.08 -9.30
N SER A 215 10.57 12.97 -9.46
CA SER A 215 9.15 12.61 -9.26
C SER A 215 8.63 11.73 -10.39
N GLY A 216 9.02 11.99 -11.63
CA GLY A 216 8.63 11.13 -12.75
C GLY A 216 9.28 9.76 -12.69
N ALA A 217 10.56 9.68 -12.30
CA ALA A 217 11.21 8.40 -12.04
C ALA A 217 10.48 7.57 -10.96
N ARG A 218 9.95 8.24 -9.93
CA ARG A 218 9.13 7.59 -8.89
C ARG A 218 7.75 7.15 -9.39
N GLU A 219 7.14 7.81 -10.36
CA GLU A 219 5.89 7.30 -10.93
C GLU A 219 6.12 6.11 -11.85
N MET A 220 7.30 6.04 -12.50
CA MET A 220 7.70 4.88 -13.32
C MET A 220 7.92 3.61 -12.49
N ASP A 221 8.60 3.68 -11.33
CA ASP A 221 8.82 2.48 -10.50
C ASP A 221 7.56 2.05 -9.74
N ARG A 222 6.76 3.01 -9.25
CA ARG A 222 5.50 2.72 -8.55
C ARG A 222 4.51 1.92 -9.36
N PHE A 223 4.43 2.17 -10.67
CA PHE A 223 3.59 1.35 -11.53
C PHE A 223 3.94 -0.15 -11.44
N ALA A 224 5.23 -0.52 -11.37
CA ALA A 224 5.63 -1.92 -11.22
C ALA A 224 5.20 -2.49 -9.86
N GLU A 225 5.22 -1.67 -8.80
CA GLU A 225 4.67 -2.05 -7.50
C GLU A 225 3.15 -2.30 -7.56
N TYR A 226 2.41 -1.45 -8.26
CA TYR A 226 0.97 -1.62 -8.41
C TYR A 226 0.62 -2.79 -9.33
N LEU A 227 1.42 -3.05 -10.36
CA LEU A 227 1.32 -4.23 -11.22
C LEU A 227 1.49 -5.51 -10.40
N TRP A 228 2.45 -5.55 -9.47
CA TRP A 228 2.60 -6.64 -8.51
C TRP A 228 1.38 -6.81 -7.60
N GLY A 229 0.78 -5.70 -7.15
CA GLY A 229 -0.45 -5.75 -6.37
C GLY A 229 -1.64 -6.30 -7.14
N TRP A 230 -1.73 -6.00 -8.43
CA TRP A 230 -2.71 -6.59 -9.34
C TRP A 230 -2.48 -8.08 -9.60
N GLU A 231 -1.23 -8.51 -9.78
CA GLU A 231 -0.90 -9.93 -9.95
C GLU A 231 -1.18 -10.73 -8.68
N THR A 232 -0.73 -10.24 -7.51
CA THR A 232 -1.00 -10.89 -6.21
C THR A 232 -2.51 -10.97 -5.97
N THR A 233 -3.16 -9.83 -6.20
CA THR A 233 -4.56 -9.63 -6.52
C THR A 233 -5.35 -10.76 -7.19
N VAL A 234 -5.02 -10.85 -8.47
CA VAL A 234 -5.73 -11.48 -9.57
C VAL A 234 -4.63 -12.11 -10.45
N PRO A 235 -4.09 -13.28 -10.07
CA PRO A 235 -2.91 -13.87 -10.71
C PRO A 235 -3.05 -14.04 -12.21
N ASP A 236 -4.24 -14.36 -12.70
CA ASP A 236 -4.48 -14.58 -14.13
C ASP A 236 -4.52 -13.28 -14.96
N LEU A 237 -4.44 -12.10 -14.31
CA LEU A 237 -4.48 -10.80 -14.99
C LEU A 237 -3.12 -10.40 -15.57
N VAL A 238 -2.03 -10.81 -14.94
CA VAL A 238 -0.66 -10.45 -15.30
C VAL A 238 0.02 -11.69 -15.86
N SER A 239 0.59 -11.58 -17.06
CA SER A 239 1.19 -12.71 -17.78
C SER A 239 2.71 -12.61 -17.80
N GLU A 240 3.38 -13.70 -18.16
CA GLU A 240 4.83 -13.71 -18.48
C GLU A 240 5.23 -12.55 -19.39
N ASN A 241 4.46 -12.33 -20.45
CA ASN A 241 4.72 -11.26 -21.41
C ASN A 241 4.53 -9.86 -20.79
N THR A 242 3.66 -9.72 -19.80
CA THR A 242 3.44 -8.44 -19.11
C THR A 242 4.71 -8.01 -18.38
N TRP A 243 5.36 -8.92 -17.64
CA TRP A 243 6.62 -8.64 -16.95
C TRP A 243 7.80 -8.54 -17.91
N SER A 244 7.86 -9.38 -18.94
CA SER A 244 8.87 -9.25 -20.01
C SER A 244 8.80 -7.89 -20.70
N GLU A 245 7.60 -7.36 -21.01
CA GLU A 245 7.47 -6.02 -21.58
C GLU A 245 7.93 -4.92 -20.61
N VAL A 246 7.73 -5.08 -19.29
CA VAL A 246 8.25 -4.14 -18.29
C VAL A 246 9.79 -4.12 -18.30
N ASP A 247 10.43 -5.29 -18.26
CA ASP A 247 11.89 -5.40 -18.37
C ASP A 247 12.41 -4.79 -19.68
N GLU A 248 11.84 -5.19 -20.82
CA GLU A 248 12.25 -4.67 -22.12
C GLU A 248 12.14 -3.14 -22.18
N ILE A 249 11.04 -2.57 -21.70
CA ILE A 249 10.78 -1.13 -21.81
C ILE A 249 11.65 -0.33 -20.84
N TYR A 250 11.69 -0.72 -19.56
CA TYR A 250 12.26 0.12 -18.51
C TYR A 250 13.70 -0.23 -18.14
N VAL A 251 14.14 -1.48 -18.32
CA VAL A 251 15.50 -1.92 -17.98
C VAL A 251 16.36 -2.00 -19.23
N GLN A 252 15.85 -2.65 -20.28
CA GLN A 252 16.53 -2.80 -21.56
C GLN A 252 16.40 -1.56 -22.47
N ASP A 253 15.61 -0.57 -22.04
CA ASP A 253 15.37 0.67 -22.77
C ASP A 253 14.99 0.42 -24.23
N LYS A 254 13.96 -0.41 -24.45
CA LYS A 254 13.44 -0.80 -25.78
C LYS A 254 13.24 0.38 -26.75
N TYR A 255 12.93 1.56 -26.21
CA TYR A 255 12.69 2.78 -26.98
C TYR A 255 13.93 3.68 -27.15
N GLN A 256 15.08 3.30 -26.57
CA GLN A 256 16.36 4.01 -26.67
C GLN A 256 16.25 5.46 -26.18
N MET A 257 15.59 5.65 -25.04
CA MET A 257 15.29 6.95 -24.44
C MET A 257 16.38 7.43 -23.47
N GLY A 258 17.38 6.60 -23.16
CA GLY A 258 18.41 6.90 -22.16
C GLY A 258 17.90 6.71 -20.74
N LEU A 259 17.04 5.72 -20.51
CA LEU A 259 16.37 5.54 -19.21
C LEU A 259 17.37 5.27 -18.08
N LYS A 260 18.44 4.52 -18.35
CA LYS A 260 19.49 4.27 -17.36
C LYS A 260 20.10 5.59 -16.86
N ASP A 261 20.56 6.43 -17.79
CA ASP A 261 21.17 7.72 -17.45
C ASP A 261 20.17 8.63 -16.73
N PHE A 262 18.92 8.65 -17.20
CA PHE A 262 17.84 9.38 -16.54
C PHE A 262 17.61 8.93 -15.09
N PHE A 263 17.52 7.63 -14.83
CA PHE A 263 17.35 7.10 -13.47
C PHE A 263 18.57 7.40 -12.61
N ASP A 264 19.78 7.17 -13.12
CA ASP A 264 21.03 7.43 -12.39
C ASP A 264 21.15 8.91 -11.97
N GLU A 265 20.77 9.84 -12.85
CA GLU A 265 20.80 11.27 -12.58
C GLU A 265 19.63 11.74 -11.69
N SER A 266 18.44 11.21 -11.92
CA SER A 266 17.20 11.75 -11.31
C SER A 266 16.80 11.05 -10.02
N ASN A 267 16.84 9.71 -10.00
CA ASN A 267 16.43 8.88 -8.87
C ASN A 267 16.91 7.41 -9.04
N PRO A 268 18.17 7.10 -8.68
CA PRO A 268 18.71 5.74 -8.85
C PRO A 268 17.96 4.70 -8.01
N TRP A 269 17.37 5.11 -6.87
CA TRP A 269 16.59 4.23 -6.00
C TRP A 269 15.27 3.77 -6.63
N ALA A 270 14.71 4.52 -7.58
CA ALA A 270 13.55 4.09 -8.35
C ALA A 270 13.92 2.95 -9.32
N ALA A 271 15.07 3.03 -9.99
CA ALA A 271 15.58 1.92 -10.80
C ALA A 271 15.89 0.69 -9.94
N GLN A 272 16.45 0.86 -8.74
CA GLN A 272 16.66 -0.25 -7.80
C GLN A 272 15.35 -0.89 -7.36
N SER A 273 14.32 -0.09 -7.07
CA SER A 273 12.99 -0.55 -6.66
C SER A 273 12.32 -1.35 -7.78
N LEU A 274 12.35 -0.82 -9.02
CA LEU A 274 11.84 -1.51 -10.20
C LEU A 274 12.57 -2.84 -10.46
N THR A 275 13.90 -2.83 -10.46
CA THR A 275 14.73 -4.02 -10.69
C THR A 275 14.52 -5.06 -9.60
N GLY A 276 14.48 -4.62 -8.33
CA GLY A 276 14.17 -5.48 -7.19
C GLY A 276 12.79 -6.10 -7.30
N ARG A 277 11.79 -5.37 -7.83
CA ARG A 277 10.45 -5.90 -8.04
C ARG A 277 10.41 -6.97 -9.15
N LEU A 278 11.13 -6.76 -10.26
CA LEU A 278 11.29 -7.76 -11.33
C LEU A 278 11.99 -9.04 -10.83
N LEU A 279 13.02 -8.90 -10.00
CA LEU A 279 13.68 -10.04 -9.38
C LEU A 279 12.75 -10.77 -8.39
N GLU A 280 11.94 -10.02 -7.64
CA GLU A 280 10.96 -10.59 -6.71
C GLU A 280 9.84 -11.35 -7.43
N THR A 281 9.36 -10.89 -8.59
CA THR A 281 8.38 -11.65 -9.39
C THR A 281 8.98 -12.97 -9.85
N SER A 282 10.28 -12.98 -10.22
CA SER A 282 10.96 -14.23 -10.55
C SER A 282 11.17 -15.15 -9.36
N ARG A 283 11.58 -14.61 -8.20
CA ARG A 283 11.70 -15.40 -6.96
C ARG A 283 10.38 -16.03 -6.52
N LYS A 284 9.26 -15.32 -6.71
CA LYS A 284 7.90 -15.75 -6.37
C LYS A 284 7.25 -16.61 -7.47
N ASP A 285 8.01 -17.06 -8.46
CA ASP A 285 7.54 -17.95 -9.54
C ASP A 285 6.39 -17.34 -10.37
N ARG A 286 6.37 -16.00 -10.47
CA ARG A 286 5.36 -15.23 -11.22
C ARG A 286 5.84 -14.82 -12.61
N TRP A 287 7.15 -14.69 -12.78
CA TRP A 287 7.80 -14.39 -14.05
C TRP A 287 9.02 -15.27 -14.24
N HIS A 288 9.18 -15.83 -15.44
CA HIS A 288 10.24 -16.79 -15.76
C HIS A 288 11.20 -16.23 -16.82
N PRO A 289 12.01 -15.20 -16.48
CA PRO A 289 13.05 -14.69 -17.35
C PRO A 289 14.15 -15.74 -17.61
N THR A 290 14.89 -15.56 -18.71
CA THR A 290 16.06 -16.41 -18.98
C THR A 290 17.15 -16.17 -17.93
N GLU A 291 18.10 -17.10 -17.81
CA GLU A 291 19.22 -16.95 -16.87
C GLU A 291 20.03 -15.70 -17.16
N GLU A 292 20.19 -15.34 -18.43
CA GLU A 292 20.90 -14.13 -18.85
C GLU A 292 20.20 -12.86 -18.33
N VAL A 293 18.87 -12.78 -18.49
CA VAL A 293 18.08 -11.64 -17.99
C VAL A 293 18.14 -11.57 -16.46
N LYS A 294 18.05 -12.71 -15.76
CA LYS A 294 18.18 -12.74 -14.29
C LYS A 294 19.53 -12.25 -13.82
N GLN A 295 20.63 -12.73 -14.43
CA GLN A 295 21.98 -12.30 -14.08
C GLN A 295 22.15 -10.80 -14.32
N GLU A 296 21.68 -10.29 -15.46
CA GLU A 296 21.75 -8.86 -15.77
C GLU A 296 20.99 -8.01 -14.74
N LEU A 297 19.78 -8.42 -14.34
CA LEU A 297 19.01 -7.71 -13.32
C LEU A 297 19.72 -7.67 -11.97
N VAL A 298 20.34 -8.79 -11.55
CA VAL A 298 21.12 -8.83 -10.30
C VAL A 298 22.35 -7.93 -10.39
N GLU A 299 23.12 -8.01 -11.47
CA GLU A 299 24.30 -7.17 -11.69
C GLU A 299 23.95 -5.68 -11.68
N ARG A 300 22.85 -5.29 -12.34
CA ARG A 300 22.35 -3.90 -12.33
C ARG A 300 21.93 -3.45 -10.94
N TYR A 301 21.24 -4.31 -10.19
CA TYR A 301 20.84 -4.01 -8.81
C TYR A 301 22.06 -3.82 -7.91
N GLU A 302 23.01 -4.76 -7.92
CA GLU A 302 24.22 -4.70 -7.10
C GLU A 302 25.10 -3.50 -7.45
N GLN A 303 25.29 -3.21 -8.73
CA GLN A 303 26.04 -2.03 -9.18
C GLN A 303 25.38 -0.74 -8.69
N SER A 304 24.05 -0.62 -8.81
CA SER A 304 23.33 0.56 -8.31
C SER A 304 23.44 0.69 -6.79
N VAL A 305 23.39 -0.41 -6.03
CA VAL A 305 23.60 -0.40 -4.58
C VAL A 305 25.04 0.02 -4.23
N GLN A 306 26.03 -0.41 -4.99
CA GLN A 306 27.43 0.00 -4.82
C GLN A 306 27.62 1.50 -5.05
N ASP A 307 26.99 2.04 -6.09
CA ASP A 307 27.17 3.44 -6.51
C ASP A 307 26.36 4.43 -5.65
N TYR A 308 25.13 4.06 -5.27
CA TYR A 308 24.15 4.99 -4.67
C TYR A 308 23.64 4.56 -3.29
N GLY A 309 24.06 3.41 -2.79
CA GLY A 309 23.50 2.80 -1.58
C GLY A 309 22.15 2.12 -1.82
N VAL A 310 21.66 1.42 -0.80
CA VAL A 310 20.46 0.58 -0.92
C VAL A 310 19.17 1.38 -0.81
N THR A 311 18.23 1.14 -1.73
CA THR A 311 16.83 1.58 -1.59
C THR A 311 16.13 0.75 -0.52
N CYS A 312 15.42 1.40 0.39
CA CYS A 312 14.64 0.75 1.44
C CYS A 312 13.15 0.93 1.19
N CYS A 313 12.59 0.06 0.36
CA CYS A 313 11.16 -0.17 0.22
C CYS A 313 10.80 -1.58 0.73
N HIS A 314 9.51 -1.88 0.83
CA HIS A 314 9.02 -3.13 1.45
C HIS A 314 9.60 -4.41 0.82
N HIS A 315 10.01 -4.39 -0.45
CA HIS A 315 10.51 -5.56 -1.18
C HIS A 315 12.03 -5.60 -1.39
N THR A 316 12.80 -4.62 -0.92
CA THR A 316 14.27 -4.57 -1.14
C THR A 316 15.09 -4.80 0.12
N CYS A 317 15.38 -3.76 0.91
CA CYS A 317 16.42 -3.83 1.95
C CYS A 317 16.05 -4.73 3.14
N GLY A 318 14.75 -4.93 3.40
CA GLY A 318 14.24 -5.84 4.42
C GLY A 318 13.94 -7.26 3.93
N ASN A 319 13.95 -7.49 2.61
CA ASN A 319 13.57 -8.76 2.00
C ASN A 319 14.79 -9.69 1.92
N LEU A 320 15.05 -10.41 3.01
CA LEU A 320 16.18 -11.35 3.10
C LEU A 320 16.05 -12.49 2.10
N ALA A 321 14.83 -12.91 1.78
CA ALA A 321 14.58 -13.97 0.81
C ALA A 321 14.99 -13.55 -0.61
N LEU A 322 14.74 -12.29 -0.98
CA LEU A 322 15.23 -11.73 -2.25
C LEU A 322 16.75 -11.62 -2.27
N GLN A 323 17.37 -11.23 -1.17
CA GLN A 323 18.83 -11.17 -1.07
C GLN A 323 19.48 -12.55 -1.26
N GLU A 324 18.92 -13.59 -0.62
CA GLU A 324 19.37 -14.97 -0.80
C GLU A 324 19.16 -15.46 -2.24
N TYR A 325 18.03 -15.12 -2.85
CA TYR A 325 17.76 -15.44 -4.25
C TYR A 325 18.79 -14.82 -5.20
N MET A 326 19.08 -13.51 -5.05
CA MET A 326 20.06 -12.82 -5.89
C MET A 326 21.46 -13.44 -5.78
N GLN A 327 21.88 -13.85 -4.58
CA GLN A 327 23.16 -14.55 -4.37
C GLN A 327 23.22 -15.90 -5.10
N GLY A 328 22.08 -16.58 -5.25
CA GLY A 328 21.99 -17.85 -5.97
C GLY A 328 21.96 -17.71 -7.50
N VAL A 329 21.60 -16.54 -8.03
CA VAL A 329 21.54 -16.25 -9.47
C VAL A 329 22.93 -15.98 -10.04
N LEU A 330 23.80 -15.31 -9.28
CA LEU A 330 25.14 -15.01 -9.74
C LEU A 330 25.97 -16.30 -9.86
N PRO A 331 26.77 -16.46 -10.92
CA PRO A 331 27.73 -17.55 -10.98
C PRO A 331 28.59 -17.49 -9.72
N THR A 332 28.79 -18.63 -9.05
CA THR A 332 29.81 -18.72 -8.00
C THR A 332 31.14 -18.34 -8.62
N GLN A 333 31.55 -17.08 -8.49
CA GLN A 333 32.93 -16.75 -8.70
C GLN A 333 33.69 -17.57 -7.66
N ASP A 334 34.56 -18.46 -8.11
CA ASP A 334 35.54 -19.13 -7.27
C ASP A 334 36.40 -18.05 -6.58
N SER A 335 35.90 -17.50 -5.48
CA SER A 335 36.59 -16.50 -4.68
C SER A 335 37.59 -17.21 -3.77
N HIS A 336 38.58 -17.87 -4.38
CA HIS A 336 39.87 -18.04 -3.74
C HIS A 336 40.63 -16.71 -3.75
N SER A 337 40.16 -15.75 -2.96
CA SER A 337 40.97 -14.61 -2.53
C SER A 337 40.30 -13.91 -1.36
N SER A 338 41.00 -13.89 -0.22
CA SER A 338 40.87 -12.88 0.84
C SER A 338 39.68 -12.97 1.81
N ARG A 339 39.43 -14.15 2.39
CA ARG A 339 38.90 -14.21 3.77
C ARG A 339 40.04 -13.90 4.76
N SER A 340 40.22 -12.62 5.08
CA SER A 340 40.95 -12.22 6.29
C SER A 340 40.06 -12.54 7.49
N SER A 341 40.34 -13.67 8.14
CA SER A 341 39.75 -14.03 9.43
C SER A 341 40.28 -13.11 10.52
N SER A 342 39.43 -12.25 11.07
CA SER A 342 39.65 -11.61 12.38
C SER A 342 38.71 -12.27 13.40
N PRO A 343 39.21 -12.81 14.52
CA PRO A 343 38.37 -13.45 15.53
C PRO A 343 37.61 -12.40 16.36
N PRO A 344 36.46 -12.77 17.00
CA PRO A 344 35.64 -11.84 17.73
C PRO A 344 36.28 -11.49 19.08
N SER A 345 36.56 -10.20 19.31
CA SER A 345 36.99 -9.70 20.62
C SER A 345 35.78 -9.30 21.46
N GLU A 346 35.68 -9.94 22.63
CA GLU A 346 34.73 -9.65 23.70
C GLU A 346 34.78 -8.19 24.17
N SER A 347 33.62 -7.59 24.35
CA SER A 347 33.43 -6.26 24.91
C SER A 347 33.26 -6.32 26.44
N LYS A 348 34.16 -5.68 27.19
CA LYS A 348 33.84 -5.03 28.48
C LYS A 348 34.63 -3.73 28.69
N PRO A 349 34.10 -2.77 29.47
CA PRO A 349 34.42 -1.35 29.33
C PRO A 349 35.36 -0.83 30.43
N SER A 350 36.19 0.16 30.11
CA SER A 350 36.83 1.02 31.12
C SER A 350 37.29 2.37 30.55
N SER A 351 36.59 3.42 30.99
CA SER A 351 37.07 4.70 31.54
C SER A 351 38.31 5.43 30.98
N SER A 352 38.04 6.73 30.76
CA SER A 352 38.77 7.94 31.17
C SER A 352 39.91 8.52 30.32
N SER A 353 39.60 9.74 29.85
CA SER A 353 40.42 10.96 29.85
C SER A 353 41.70 11.01 29.00
N SER A 354 41.72 11.91 28.02
CA SER A 354 42.41 13.21 28.20
C SER A 354 42.23 14.14 27.01
N SER A 355 41.92 15.38 27.37
CA SER A 355 42.02 16.65 26.66
C SER A 355 43.17 16.78 25.64
N HIS A 356 42.86 17.31 24.46
CA HIS A 356 43.75 18.25 23.77
C HIS A 356 42.96 19.36 23.07
N HIS A 357 43.15 20.58 23.55
CA HIS A 357 42.74 21.83 22.92
C HIS A 357 43.66 22.13 21.73
N HIS A 358 43.07 22.45 20.58
CA HIS A 358 43.70 23.33 19.60
C HIS A 358 42.68 24.31 19.02
N LYS A 359 43.01 25.59 19.12
CA LYS A 359 42.41 26.73 18.41
C LYS A 359 43.48 27.23 17.42
N PRO A 360 43.11 27.67 16.22
CA PRO A 360 43.23 29.11 15.90
C PRO A 360 42.05 29.59 15.02
N SER A 361 41.44 30.73 15.33
CA SER A 361 41.74 32.10 14.86
C SER A 361 40.98 32.49 13.59
N ALA A 362 40.27 33.61 13.71
CA ALA A 362 39.34 34.17 12.75
C ALA A 362 40.05 34.79 11.53
N GLY A 363 39.45 34.60 10.35
CA GLY A 363 39.69 35.36 9.14
C GLY A 363 38.34 35.70 8.51
N LYS A 364 38.06 37.00 8.37
CA LYS A 364 36.93 37.55 7.63
C LYS A 364 37.20 37.39 6.13
N GLU A 365 36.21 36.92 5.37
CA GLU A 365 36.03 37.28 3.96
C GLU A 365 34.66 36.79 3.46
N SER A 366 33.85 37.71 2.94
CA SER A 366 32.65 37.44 2.14
C SER A 366 32.98 37.61 0.67
N PRO A 367 32.39 36.80 -0.23
CA PRO A 367 31.92 37.31 -1.52
C PRO A 367 30.61 36.60 -1.99
N PRO A 368 30.09 36.84 -3.21
CA PRO A 368 29.17 37.92 -3.56
C PRO A 368 27.76 37.41 -3.95
N GLN A 369 26.77 38.33 -3.95
CA GLN A 369 25.43 38.12 -4.49
C GLN A 369 25.45 37.96 -6.02
N ASN A 370 24.76 36.94 -6.54
CA ASN A 370 24.38 36.85 -7.94
C ASN A 370 22.85 37.00 -8.07
N GLN A 371 22.45 37.98 -8.86
CA GLN A 371 21.10 38.24 -9.33
C GLN A 371 20.77 37.28 -10.48
N THR A 372 19.61 36.66 -10.46
CA THR A 372 19.04 35.99 -11.65
C THR A 372 17.83 36.80 -12.11
N GLN A 373 17.94 37.33 -13.33
CA GLN A 373 16.86 37.97 -14.08
C GLN A 373 15.84 36.92 -14.54
N SER A 374 14.55 37.17 -14.33
CA SER A 374 13.48 36.40 -14.97
C SER A 374 13.01 37.11 -16.24
N GLU A 375 13.49 36.69 -17.40
CA GLU A 375 12.77 36.92 -18.66
C GLU A 375 12.15 35.59 -19.09
N GLY A 376 10.90 35.38 -18.69
CA GLY A 376 10.06 34.28 -19.16
C GLY A 376 9.29 34.68 -20.41
N TYR A 377 9.48 33.93 -21.50
CA TYR A 377 8.66 33.97 -22.70
C TYR A 377 7.30 33.30 -22.45
N GLY A 378 6.21 34.00 -22.78
CA GLY A 378 4.85 33.47 -22.67
C GLY A 378 3.77 34.55 -22.84
N LYS A 379 3.74 35.24 -24.00
CA LYS A 379 2.61 36.12 -24.35
C LYS A 379 1.59 35.34 -25.17
N GLY A 380 0.34 35.27 -24.68
CA GLY A 380 -0.79 35.08 -25.59
C GLY A 380 -2.06 34.41 -25.07
N LEU A 381 -2.63 34.82 -23.92
CA LEU A 381 -4.07 34.65 -23.64
C LEU A 381 -4.57 35.83 -22.78
N PRO A 382 -5.74 36.45 -23.06
CA PRO A 382 -6.27 37.51 -22.20
C PRO A 382 -6.74 36.92 -20.86
N ARG A 383 -6.09 37.32 -19.77
CA ARG A 383 -6.53 37.01 -18.41
C ARG A 383 -7.81 37.80 -18.12
N ALA A 384 -8.86 37.10 -17.69
CA ALA A 384 -10.09 37.73 -17.20
C ALA A 384 -9.78 38.66 -16.02
N ALA A 385 -10.43 39.83 -15.99
CA ALA A 385 -10.24 40.83 -14.95
C ALA A 385 -10.51 40.23 -13.56
N GLN A 386 -9.49 40.19 -12.71
CA GLN A 386 -9.66 39.94 -11.27
C GLN A 386 -9.96 41.27 -10.57
N PRO A 387 -10.90 41.29 -9.62
CA PRO A 387 -11.23 42.51 -8.88
C PRO A 387 -10.09 42.88 -7.93
N ASP A 388 -9.91 44.19 -7.74
CA ASP A 388 -8.94 44.78 -6.81
C ASP A 388 -9.12 44.21 -5.39
N SER A 389 -8.20 43.34 -4.98
CA SER A 389 -8.02 43.02 -3.56
C SER A 389 -6.81 43.81 -3.05
N SER A 390 -7.14 44.93 -2.40
CA SER A 390 -6.26 45.64 -1.49
C SER A 390 -5.57 44.68 -0.52
N SER A 391 -4.23 44.67 -0.56
CA SER A 391 -3.29 44.30 0.51
C SER A 391 -3.80 43.28 1.56
N CYS A 392 -3.63 42.00 1.28
CA CYS A 392 -3.32 41.03 2.32
C CYS A 392 -1.94 40.46 2.00
N GLU A 393 -0.90 40.96 2.67
CA GLU A 393 0.36 40.23 2.78
C GLU A 393 0.03 38.87 3.41
N VAL A 394 0.30 37.80 2.67
CA VAL A 394 0.21 36.44 3.18
C VAL A 394 1.53 36.15 3.87
N GLU A 395 1.53 36.16 5.19
CA GLU A 395 2.63 35.65 5.99
C GLU A 395 2.59 34.11 6.00
N GLY A 396 3.72 33.49 5.63
CA GLY A 396 3.95 32.06 5.75
C GLY A 396 5.28 31.82 6.44
N PHE A 397 5.40 30.70 7.16
CA PHE A 397 6.63 30.35 7.85
C PHE A 397 7.70 29.91 6.85
N VAL A 398 8.86 30.56 6.89
CA VAL A 398 10.08 30.08 6.23
C VAL A 398 10.80 29.14 7.17
N MET A 399 11.17 27.96 6.68
CA MET A 399 12.01 27.02 7.42
C MET A 399 13.46 27.51 7.39
N GLU A 400 13.96 28.00 8.52
CA GLU A 400 15.39 28.28 8.70
C GLU A 400 16.11 27.01 9.19
N ALA A 401 17.31 26.78 8.67
CA ALA A 401 18.19 25.73 9.16
C ALA A 401 18.59 26.05 10.60
N VAL A 402 18.02 25.31 11.55
CA VAL A 402 18.45 25.36 12.95
C VAL A 402 19.67 24.46 13.06
N GLU A 403 20.87 25.04 13.20
CA GLU A 403 21.97 24.31 13.81
C GLU A 403 21.53 23.88 15.21
N ALA A 404 21.38 22.57 15.41
CA ALA A 404 20.99 22.00 16.68
C ALA A 404 22.01 22.38 17.76
N LYS A 405 21.72 23.45 18.52
CA LYS A 405 22.33 23.64 19.83
C LYS A 405 21.85 22.50 20.71
N SER A 406 22.79 21.68 21.17
CA SER A 406 22.56 20.66 22.18
C SER A 406 21.80 21.27 23.36
N ALA A 407 20.55 20.87 23.52
CA ALA A 407 19.76 21.23 24.68
C ALA A 407 20.39 20.59 25.93
N PRO A 408 20.37 21.25 27.10
CA PRO A 408 20.76 20.60 28.34
C PRO A 408 19.76 19.47 28.62
N THR A 409 20.27 18.26 28.88
CA THR A 409 19.48 17.11 29.31
C THR A 409 18.73 17.43 30.60
N GLY A 410 17.45 17.79 30.49
CA GLY A 410 16.52 17.81 31.60
C GLY A 410 16.24 16.38 32.05
N SER A 411 16.72 16.02 33.24
CA SER A 411 16.36 14.77 33.91
C SER A 411 14.85 14.76 34.18
N SER A 412 14.11 13.94 33.43
CA SER A 412 12.74 13.59 33.80
C SER A 412 12.79 12.71 35.04
N ALA A 413 12.35 13.23 36.20
CA ALA A 413 12.27 12.49 37.45
C ALA A 413 11.10 11.48 37.50
N ALA A 414 10.34 11.34 36.41
CA ALA A 414 9.21 10.43 36.30
C ALA A 414 9.56 8.93 36.54
N PRO A 415 10.73 8.39 36.10
CA PRO A 415 11.07 6.99 36.36
C PRO A 415 11.39 6.72 37.84
N MET A 416 11.95 7.70 38.55
CA MET A 416 12.36 7.56 39.94
C MET A 416 11.17 7.56 40.90
N ILE A 417 10.12 8.33 40.59
CA ILE A 417 8.87 8.33 41.36
C ILE A 417 8.14 6.99 41.19
N ALA A 418 8.10 6.44 39.97
CA ALA A 418 7.52 5.12 39.72
C ALA A 418 8.28 4.00 40.45
N LEU A 419 9.62 4.04 40.46
CA LEU A 419 10.46 3.11 41.22
C LEU A 419 10.22 3.22 42.74
N GLY A 420 10.06 4.44 43.27
CA GLY A 420 9.74 4.65 44.68
C GLY A 420 8.38 4.10 45.10
N LEU A 421 7.37 4.21 44.24
CA LEU A 421 6.03 3.65 44.48
C LEU A 421 6.04 2.10 44.48
N VAL A 422 6.83 1.48 43.61
CA VAL A 422 6.98 0.03 43.59
C VAL A 422 7.70 -0.47 44.85
N PHE A 423 8.77 0.22 45.27
CA PHE A 423 9.50 -0.14 46.48
C PHE A 423 8.65 -0.01 47.76
N THR A 424 7.84 1.04 47.86
CA THR A 424 6.93 1.22 48.99
C THR A 424 5.81 0.17 49.01
N ALA A 425 5.28 -0.23 47.86
CA ALA A 425 4.30 -1.31 47.77
C ALA A 425 4.90 -2.66 48.23
N LEU A 426 6.14 -2.96 47.80
CA LEU A 426 6.85 -4.19 48.20
C LEU A 426 7.19 -4.20 49.70
N LEU A 427 7.57 -3.05 50.28
CA LEU A 427 7.80 -2.91 51.72
C LEU A 427 6.52 -3.11 52.55
N MET A 428 5.37 -2.61 52.07
CA MET A 428 4.09 -2.84 52.75
C MET A 428 3.66 -4.31 52.68
N ILE A 429 3.88 -4.99 51.55
CA ILE A 429 3.63 -6.42 51.41
C ILE A 429 4.55 -7.21 52.37
N TRP A 430 5.84 -6.89 52.41
CA TRP A 430 6.80 -7.54 53.30
C TRP A 430 6.47 -7.34 54.78
N MET A 431 6.13 -6.11 55.20
CA MET A 431 5.67 -5.83 56.57
C MET A 431 4.34 -6.52 56.90
N GLY A 432 3.45 -6.69 55.91
CA GLY A 432 2.21 -7.45 56.04
C GLY A 432 2.43 -8.93 56.33
N PHE A 433 3.46 -9.54 55.73
CA PHE A 433 3.85 -10.92 55.98
C PHE A 433 4.58 -11.10 57.33
N HIS A 434 5.33 -10.10 57.81
CA HIS A 434 6.01 -10.16 59.11
C HIS A 434 5.14 -9.82 60.32
N ARG A 435 3.88 -9.39 60.13
CA ARG A 435 2.90 -9.20 61.21
C ARG A 435 2.03 -10.43 61.50
N ARG A 436 2.26 -11.57 60.83
CA ARG A 436 1.52 -12.83 61.04
C ARG A 436 2.42 -14.03 61.39
N VAL A 437 3.52 -13.79 62.12
CA VAL A 437 4.26 -14.83 62.85
C VAL A 437 4.42 -14.40 64.30
#